data_AF-A0A7C3KVE0-F1
#
_entry.id   AF-A0A7C3KVE0-F1
#
_cell.length_a   1.000
_cell.length_b   1.000
_cell.length_c   1.000
_cell.angle_alpha   90.00
_cell.angle_beta   90.00
_cell.angle_gamma   90.00
#
_symmetry.space_group_name_H-M   'P 1'
#
loop_
_entity.id
_entity.type
_entity.pdbx_description
1 polymer ?
#
loop_
_entity_poly.entity_id
_entity_poly.type
_entity_poly.pdbx_seq_one_letter_code
_entity_poly.pdbx_strand_id
1 'polypeptide(L)'
;MTPRRAFGLFSGLAMLFSMAGANAQGQGDDTEEEDVTEVERFDVTEDAFDSWVFRYGQSASTVQTQQEKELDLNIDDVDRTCKLTDAQRSKLRLAGRADIKNYLNEVEQLKRKFVGILKDREKFSQIWKEVRPLQIKLSNGLFNEGSLFRKALSQCVTAEQASLCEQSERARRAFRNRAEVEWVVAMVDNVIPLQEEQRQRLIQVLLEKTRPPRTVGEHDHYAILWQASKLPEDDL
;
A
#
# COMPACT_ATOMS: atom_id res chain seq x y z
N MET A 1 -26.21 -24.32 -12.63
CA MET A 1 -25.07 -25.24 -12.47
C MET A 1 -24.09 -24.95 -13.60
N THR A 2 -23.09 -24.11 -13.33
CA THR A 2 -22.03 -23.70 -14.28
C THR A 2 -20.80 -23.35 -13.45
N PRO A 3 -19.61 -23.90 -13.75
CA PRO A 3 -18.47 -23.81 -12.86
C PRO A 3 -17.60 -22.56 -13.06
N ARG A 4 -16.91 -22.25 -11.95
CA ARG A 4 -15.97 -21.19 -11.65
C ARG A 4 -14.83 -21.04 -12.67
N ARG A 5 -14.46 -19.78 -12.95
CA ARG A 5 -13.20 -19.41 -13.63
C ARG A 5 -12.06 -19.36 -12.62
N ALA A 6 -10.95 -19.99 -12.98
CA ALA A 6 -9.71 -20.06 -12.20
C ALA A 6 -8.99 -18.70 -12.16
N PHE A 7 -8.53 -18.33 -10.97
CA PHE A 7 -7.66 -17.18 -10.71
C PHE A 7 -6.21 -17.53 -11.07
N GLY A 8 -5.53 -16.54 -11.64
CA GLY A 8 -4.21 -16.66 -12.26
C GLY A 8 -3.06 -16.92 -11.30
N LEU A 9 -2.02 -17.51 -11.88
CA LEU A 9 -0.71 -17.80 -11.28
C LEU A 9 -0.07 -16.53 -10.70
N PHE A 10 0.25 -16.58 -9.41
CA PHE A 10 1.27 -15.74 -8.79
C PHE A 10 2.64 -16.31 -9.15
N SER A 11 3.36 -15.65 -10.06
CA SER A 11 4.78 -15.93 -10.29
C SER A 11 5.60 -15.13 -9.29
N GLY A 12 5.91 -15.76 -8.16
CA GLY A 12 6.81 -15.22 -7.14
C GLY A 12 8.25 -15.26 -7.64
N LEU A 13 8.89 -14.09 -7.72
CA LEU A 13 10.33 -13.98 -7.86
C LEU A 13 10.96 -14.26 -6.49
N ALA A 14 11.19 -15.54 -6.21
CA ALA A 14 11.96 -15.97 -5.05
C ALA A 14 13.44 -15.66 -5.29
N MET A 15 13.97 -14.58 -4.69
CA MET A 15 15.41 -14.45 -4.52
C MET A 15 15.87 -15.50 -3.51
N LEU A 16 16.52 -16.53 -4.02
CA LEU A 16 17.23 -17.56 -3.27
C LEU A 16 18.36 -16.90 -2.45
N PHE A 17 18.13 -16.70 -1.16
CA PHE A 17 19.21 -16.61 -0.18
C PHE A 17 19.65 -18.04 0.15
N SER A 18 20.59 -18.59 -0.63
CA SER A 18 21.31 -19.81 -0.23
C SER A 18 22.23 -19.48 0.94
N MET A 19 21.77 -19.75 2.16
CA MET A 19 22.67 -19.96 3.30
C MET A 19 23.01 -21.45 3.36
N ALA A 20 24.09 -21.83 2.68
CA ALA A 20 24.72 -23.13 2.88
C ALA A 20 25.74 -23.00 4.01
N GLY A 21 25.40 -23.53 5.17
CA GLY A 21 26.34 -23.82 6.26
C GLY A 21 26.28 -25.30 6.59
N ALA A 22 27.32 -26.05 6.22
CA ALA A 22 27.70 -27.33 6.85
C ALA A 22 29.16 -27.65 6.50
N ASN A 23 29.99 -27.73 7.53
CA ASN A 23 31.42 -28.06 7.50
C ASN A 23 31.69 -29.52 7.06
N ALA A 24 32.78 -29.73 6.32
CA ALA A 24 33.55 -30.98 6.37
C ALA A 24 35.03 -30.70 6.05
N GLN A 25 35.90 -31.02 7.01
CA GLN A 25 37.37 -30.91 6.96
C GLN A 25 37.97 -31.91 5.97
N GLY A 26 38.83 -31.41 5.07
CA GLY A 26 39.76 -32.20 4.27
C GLY A 26 41.05 -31.42 4.10
N GLN A 27 42.12 -31.89 4.74
CA GLN A 27 43.44 -31.25 4.75
C GLN A 27 44.18 -31.65 3.46
N GLY A 28 44.28 -30.70 2.54
CA GLY A 28 45.04 -30.79 1.30
C GLY A 28 45.80 -29.50 1.10
N ASP A 29 47.12 -29.63 1.17
CA ASP A 29 48.14 -28.69 0.71
C ASP A 29 47.85 -28.25 -0.74
N ASP A 30 48.35 -27.07 -1.11
CA ASP A 30 48.45 -26.48 -2.45
C ASP A 30 47.56 -25.28 -2.79
N THR A 31 48.26 -24.14 -2.87
CA THR A 31 48.00 -22.95 -3.69
C THR A 31 46.87 -22.04 -3.23
N GLU A 32 47.25 -20.99 -2.49
CA GLU A 32 46.46 -19.76 -2.32
C GLU A 32 46.32 -19.06 -3.68
N GLU A 33 45.43 -19.57 -4.54
CA GLU A 33 44.84 -18.77 -5.59
C GLU A 33 43.93 -17.75 -4.90
N GLU A 34 44.39 -16.49 -4.84
CA GLU A 34 43.53 -15.34 -4.56
C GLU A 34 42.41 -15.36 -5.60
N ASP A 35 41.30 -16.00 -5.26
CA ASP A 35 40.04 -15.93 -5.99
C ASP A 35 39.60 -14.46 -5.92
N VAL A 36 40.07 -13.68 -6.89
CA VAL A 36 39.66 -12.31 -7.14
C VAL A 36 38.19 -12.40 -7.51
N THR A 37 37.32 -12.44 -6.49
CA THR A 37 35.87 -12.44 -6.64
C THR A 37 35.50 -11.37 -7.65
N GLU A 38 35.18 -11.83 -8.86
CA GLU A 38 34.82 -10.98 -9.98
C GLU A 38 33.53 -10.29 -9.56
N VAL A 39 33.64 -9.04 -9.12
CA VAL A 39 32.49 -8.26 -8.67
C VAL A 39 31.61 -8.05 -9.90
N GLU A 40 30.59 -8.88 -10.06
CA GLU A 40 29.56 -8.74 -11.09
C GLU A 40 29.13 -7.27 -11.11
N ARG A 41 29.53 -6.57 -12.17
CA ARG A 41 29.08 -5.21 -12.41
C ARG A 41 27.61 -5.30 -12.77
N PHE A 42 26.75 -4.98 -11.81
CA PHE A 42 25.33 -4.79 -12.06
C PHE A 42 25.18 -3.55 -12.97
N ASP A 43 25.04 -3.77 -14.27
CA ASP A 43 24.59 -2.75 -15.22
C ASP A 43 23.10 -2.48 -14.98
N VAL A 44 22.81 -1.71 -13.92
CA VAL A 44 21.47 -1.30 -13.60
C VAL A 44 21.07 -0.16 -14.53
N THR A 45 20.16 -0.44 -15.45
CA THR A 45 19.59 0.56 -16.37
C THR A 45 18.64 1.51 -15.63
N GLU A 46 18.36 2.65 -16.23
CA GLU A 46 17.34 3.58 -15.72
C GLU A 46 15.95 2.92 -15.58
N ASP A 47 15.66 1.91 -16.41
CA ASP A 47 14.41 1.15 -16.38
C ASP A 47 14.32 0.22 -15.16
N ALA A 48 15.46 -0.21 -14.62
CA ALA A 48 15.50 -1.01 -13.40
C ALA A 48 15.10 -0.16 -12.18
N PHE A 49 15.46 1.12 -12.15
CA PHE A 49 15.01 2.04 -11.10
C PHE A 49 13.48 2.22 -11.13
N ASP A 50 12.91 2.47 -12.31
CA ASP A 50 11.45 2.59 -12.48
C ASP A 50 10.73 1.32 -12.01
N SER A 51 11.27 0.15 -12.32
CA SER A 51 10.75 -1.15 -11.88
C SER A 51 10.76 -1.30 -10.35
N TRP A 52 11.74 -0.72 -9.67
CA TRP A 52 11.78 -0.71 -8.21
C TRP A 52 10.74 0.23 -7.63
N VAL A 53 10.59 1.45 -8.16
CA VAL A 53 9.66 2.43 -7.59
C VAL A 53 8.20 2.06 -7.88
N PHE A 54 7.88 1.74 -9.14
CA PHE A 54 6.50 1.60 -9.61
C PHE A 54 5.94 0.19 -9.46
N ARG A 55 6.78 -0.80 -9.14
CA ARG A 55 6.48 -2.23 -9.09
C ARG A 55 6.08 -2.77 -10.47
N TYR A 56 6.33 -4.06 -10.71
CA TYR A 56 5.91 -4.76 -11.94
C TYR A 56 6.38 -4.14 -13.27
N GLY A 57 7.51 -3.43 -13.29
CA GLY A 57 8.10 -2.89 -14.52
C GLY A 57 7.28 -1.78 -15.20
N GLN A 58 6.43 -1.08 -14.46
CA GLN A 58 5.68 0.06 -15.01
C GLN A 58 6.61 1.25 -15.29
N SER A 59 6.29 2.02 -16.33
CA SER A 59 6.95 3.29 -16.63
C SER A 59 6.27 4.47 -15.92
N ALA A 60 6.98 5.59 -15.79
CA ALA A 60 6.42 6.84 -15.27
C ALA A 60 5.15 7.30 -16.03
N SER A 61 5.11 7.14 -17.36
CA SER A 61 3.95 7.49 -18.19
C SER A 61 2.74 6.58 -17.93
N THR A 62 2.97 5.30 -17.71
CA THR A 62 1.92 4.34 -17.35
C THR A 62 1.33 4.68 -15.99
N VAL A 63 2.20 4.95 -15.01
CA VAL A 63 1.79 5.36 -13.66
C VAL A 63 1.02 6.68 -13.71
N GLN A 64 1.50 7.68 -14.46
CA GLN A 64 0.79 8.95 -14.64
C GLN A 64 -0.64 8.70 -15.15
N THR A 65 -0.78 7.91 -16.22
CA THR A 65 -2.08 7.60 -16.82
C THR A 65 -3.01 6.88 -15.84
N GLN A 66 -2.46 5.95 -15.05
CA GLN A 66 -3.22 5.24 -14.02
C GLN A 66 -3.68 6.19 -12.91
N GLN A 67 -2.81 7.08 -12.44
CA GLN A 67 -3.16 8.05 -11.40
C GLN A 67 -4.13 9.12 -11.90
N GLU A 68 -4.09 9.49 -13.18
CA GLU A 68 -5.10 10.38 -13.78
C GLU A 68 -6.50 9.75 -13.80
N LYS A 69 -6.60 8.43 -14.09
CA LYS A 69 -7.87 7.70 -13.98
C LYS A 69 -8.35 7.60 -12.54
N GLU A 70 -7.43 7.32 -11.61
CA GLU A 70 -7.75 7.29 -10.18
C GLU A 70 -8.24 8.66 -9.69
N LEU A 71 -7.66 9.76 -10.17
CA LEU A 71 -8.13 11.12 -9.89
C LEU A 71 -9.57 11.33 -10.38
N ASP A 72 -9.89 10.88 -11.59
CA ASP A 72 -11.24 10.97 -12.13
C ASP A 72 -12.25 10.21 -11.25
N LEU A 73 -11.91 8.99 -10.83
CA LEU A 73 -12.75 8.20 -9.92
C LEU A 73 -12.95 8.90 -8.57
N ASN A 74 -11.90 9.50 -8.01
CA ASN A 74 -12.00 10.24 -6.75
C ASN A 74 -12.88 11.50 -6.89
N ILE A 75 -12.80 12.22 -8.01
CA ILE A 75 -13.66 13.38 -8.27
C ILE A 75 -15.12 12.95 -8.44
N ASP A 76 -15.37 11.89 -9.20
CA ASP A 76 -16.72 11.38 -9.45
C ASP A 76 -17.36 10.85 -8.16
N ASP A 77 -16.57 10.26 -7.28
CA ASP A 77 -17.04 9.77 -5.99
C ASP A 77 -17.48 10.93 -5.05
N VAL A 78 -16.69 12.01 -5.01
CA VAL A 78 -17.06 13.24 -4.30
C VAL A 78 -18.31 13.87 -4.95
N ASP A 79 -18.35 13.95 -6.29
CA ASP A 79 -19.47 14.52 -7.04
C ASP A 79 -20.79 13.80 -6.77
N ARG A 80 -20.78 12.46 -6.72
CA ARG A 80 -21.96 11.67 -6.40
C ARG A 80 -22.58 12.06 -5.06
N THR A 81 -21.74 12.35 -4.07
CA THR A 81 -22.15 12.69 -2.69
C THR A 81 -22.50 14.16 -2.54
N CYS A 82 -21.66 15.05 -3.07
CA CYS A 82 -21.65 16.47 -2.75
C CYS A 82 -22.16 17.36 -3.91
N LYS A 83 -22.48 16.77 -5.07
CA LYS A 83 -23.01 17.45 -6.28
C LYS A 83 -22.15 18.67 -6.64
N LEU A 84 -20.93 18.39 -7.10
CA LEU A 84 -19.94 19.43 -7.35
C LEU A 84 -20.34 20.28 -8.57
N THR A 85 -20.07 21.58 -8.48
CA THR A 85 -20.12 22.46 -9.64
C THR A 85 -18.94 22.22 -10.57
N ASP A 86 -19.04 22.61 -11.84
CA ASP A 86 -17.93 22.51 -12.80
C ASP A 86 -16.67 23.24 -12.33
N ALA A 87 -16.83 24.40 -11.66
CA ALA A 87 -15.74 25.15 -11.08
C ALA A 87 -15.03 24.36 -9.95
N GLN A 88 -15.80 23.70 -9.07
CA GLN A 88 -15.25 22.84 -8.02
C GLN A 88 -14.53 21.63 -8.63
N ARG A 89 -15.13 20.93 -9.61
CA ARG A 89 -14.51 19.78 -10.29
C ARG A 89 -13.19 20.17 -10.97
N SER A 90 -13.16 21.31 -11.65
CA SER A 90 -11.94 21.84 -12.29
C SER A 90 -10.83 22.11 -11.28
N LYS A 91 -11.16 22.74 -10.14
CA LYS A 91 -10.19 23.04 -9.07
C LYS A 91 -9.63 21.78 -8.41
N LEU A 92 -10.48 20.78 -8.14
CA LEU A 92 -10.05 19.47 -7.63
C LEU A 92 -9.14 18.74 -8.62
N ARG A 93 -9.49 18.75 -9.92
CA ARG A 93 -8.68 18.16 -10.99
C ARG A 93 -7.30 18.81 -11.08
N LEU A 94 -7.24 20.14 -10.97
CA LEU A 94 -5.97 20.86 -10.96
C LEU A 94 -5.11 20.48 -9.75
N ALA A 95 -5.71 20.42 -8.56
CA ALA A 95 -5.02 20.02 -7.34
C ALA A 95 -4.49 18.58 -7.41
N GLY A 96 -5.31 17.62 -7.87
CA GLY A 96 -4.88 16.24 -8.03
C GLY A 96 -3.79 16.07 -9.09
N ARG A 97 -3.85 16.80 -10.21
CA ARG A 97 -2.76 16.83 -11.21
C ARG A 97 -1.47 17.38 -10.63
N ALA A 98 -1.55 18.36 -9.72
CA ALA A 98 -0.38 18.86 -9.01
C ALA A 98 0.21 17.78 -8.09
N ASP A 99 -0.61 17.00 -7.38
CA ASP A 99 -0.13 15.86 -6.57
C ASP A 99 0.61 14.81 -7.43
N ILE A 100 0.03 14.42 -8.58
CA ILE A 100 0.66 13.48 -9.53
C ILE A 100 2.01 14.03 -9.99
N LYS A 101 2.05 15.29 -10.41
CA LYS A 101 3.29 15.94 -10.87
C LYS A 101 4.34 16.01 -9.76
N ASN A 102 3.95 16.36 -8.54
CA ASN A 102 4.87 16.43 -7.42
C ASN A 102 5.48 15.06 -7.12
N TYR A 103 4.66 14.00 -7.12
CA TYR A 103 5.16 12.63 -6.96
C TYR A 103 6.16 12.25 -8.06
N LEU A 104 5.83 12.47 -9.33
CA LEU A 104 6.73 12.14 -10.44
C LEU A 104 8.04 12.95 -10.40
N ASN A 105 7.97 14.22 -9.95
CA ASN A 105 9.16 15.03 -9.74
C ASN A 105 10.05 14.47 -8.61
N GLU A 106 9.46 13.99 -7.51
CA GLU A 106 10.21 13.34 -6.42
C GLU A 106 10.92 12.07 -6.94
N VAL A 107 10.23 11.26 -7.74
CA VAL A 107 10.80 10.06 -8.38
C VAL A 107 11.97 10.43 -9.29
N GLU A 108 11.78 11.42 -10.16
CA GLU A 108 12.81 11.90 -11.09
C GLU A 108 14.03 12.47 -10.36
N GLN A 109 13.83 13.21 -9.28
CA GLN A 109 14.93 13.69 -8.43
C GLN A 109 15.72 12.53 -7.83
N LEU A 110 15.04 11.49 -7.34
CA LEU A 110 15.71 10.31 -6.80
C LEU A 110 16.43 9.51 -7.89
N LYS A 111 15.84 9.39 -9.08
CA LYS A 111 16.45 8.76 -10.26
C LYS A 111 17.76 9.43 -10.66
N ARG A 112 17.84 10.76 -10.62
CA ARG A 112 19.09 11.51 -10.89
C ARG A 112 20.17 11.23 -9.85
N LYS A 113 19.80 11.15 -8.56
CA LYS A 113 20.73 10.73 -7.50
C LYS A 113 21.22 9.30 -7.74
N PHE A 114 20.33 8.43 -8.20
CA PHE A 114 20.58 7.02 -8.42
C PHE A 114 21.71 6.78 -9.43
N VAL A 115 21.66 7.44 -10.60
CA VAL A 115 22.67 7.30 -11.65
C VAL A 115 24.08 7.61 -11.15
N GLY A 116 24.23 8.57 -10.23
CA GLY A 116 25.53 8.92 -9.63
C GLY A 116 26.06 7.91 -8.61
N ILE A 117 25.21 7.01 -8.10
CA ILE A 117 25.51 6.12 -6.99
C ILE A 117 25.67 4.65 -7.43
N LEU A 118 25.33 4.30 -8.66
CA LEU A 118 25.41 2.93 -9.19
C LEU A 118 26.73 2.19 -8.94
N LYS A 119 27.84 2.93 -8.80
CA LYS A 119 29.19 2.36 -8.58
C LYS A 119 29.57 2.19 -7.11
N ASP A 120 28.73 2.64 -6.18
CA ASP A 120 29.02 2.68 -4.74
C ASP A 120 28.01 1.84 -3.94
N ARG A 121 28.47 0.66 -3.52
CA ARG A 121 27.67 -0.33 -2.81
C ARG A 121 27.17 0.17 -1.44
N GLU A 122 27.92 1.02 -0.76
CA GLU A 122 27.54 1.54 0.55
C GLU A 122 26.38 2.54 0.40
N LYS A 123 26.48 3.43 -0.58
CA LYS A 123 25.43 4.40 -0.91
C LYS A 123 24.17 3.76 -1.52
N PHE A 124 24.30 2.60 -2.16
CA PHE A 124 23.15 1.83 -2.64
C PHE A 124 22.14 1.51 -1.52
N SER A 125 22.64 1.12 -0.35
CA SER A 125 21.78 0.84 0.82
C SER A 125 21.00 2.08 1.30
N GLN A 126 21.55 3.28 1.09
CA GLN A 126 20.92 4.55 1.45
C GLN A 126 19.79 4.92 0.50
N ILE A 127 19.97 4.72 -0.81
CA ILE A 127 18.90 4.92 -1.80
C ILE A 127 17.69 4.06 -1.50
N TRP A 128 17.88 2.82 -1.07
CA TRP A 128 16.75 1.94 -0.77
C TRP A 128 15.85 2.50 0.34
N LYS A 129 16.43 3.23 1.30
CA LYS A 129 15.67 3.95 2.33
C LYS A 129 14.87 5.12 1.75
N GLU A 130 15.33 5.75 0.67
CA GLU A 130 14.61 6.83 -0.04
C GLU A 130 13.55 6.31 -1.02
N VAL A 131 13.76 5.14 -1.64
CA VAL A 131 12.79 4.51 -2.56
C VAL A 131 11.54 4.04 -1.82
N ARG A 132 11.70 3.44 -0.63
CA ARG A 132 10.60 2.84 0.12
C ARG A 132 9.45 3.81 0.43
N PRO A 133 9.69 5.06 0.88
CA PRO A 133 8.62 6.05 1.04
C PRO A 133 7.83 6.34 -0.24
N LEU A 134 8.47 6.37 -1.42
CA LEU A 134 7.78 6.59 -2.69
C LEU A 134 6.87 5.42 -3.04
N GLN A 135 7.34 4.18 -2.84
CA GLN A 135 6.51 2.99 -3.00
C GLN A 135 5.28 3.01 -2.07
N ILE A 136 5.48 3.38 -0.79
CA ILE A 136 4.40 3.47 0.20
C ILE A 136 3.41 4.58 -0.20
N LYS A 137 3.90 5.73 -0.64
CA LYS A 137 3.08 6.86 -1.10
C LYS A 137 2.22 6.46 -2.31
N LEU A 138 2.79 5.75 -3.28
CA LEU A 138 2.04 5.24 -4.43
C LEU A 138 1.04 4.15 -4.03
N SER A 139 1.42 3.19 -3.19
CA SER A 139 0.54 2.08 -2.78
C SER A 139 -0.63 2.54 -1.92
N ASN A 140 -0.42 3.55 -1.08
CA ASN A 140 -1.49 4.12 -0.27
C ASN A 140 -2.45 4.95 -1.15
N GLY A 141 -1.96 5.49 -2.27
CA GLY A 141 -2.69 6.40 -3.16
C GLY A 141 -2.28 7.85 -2.98
N LEU A 142 -2.29 8.63 -4.07
CA LEU A 142 -1.80 10.01 -4.07
C LEU A 142 -2.79 11.06 -3.53
N PHE A 143 -4.07 10.69 -3.38
CA PHE A 143 -5.17 11.62 -3.04
C PHE A 143 -5.70 11.45 -1.61
N ASN A 144 -4.84 11.00 -0.70
CA ASN A 144 -5.14 10.78 0.71
C ASN A 144 -5.00 12.03 1.58
N GLU A 145 -5.18 11.88 2.89
CA GLU A 145 -4.92 12.92 3.88
C GLU A 145 -3.53 13.55 3.66
N GLY A 146 -3.48 14.88 3.65
CA GLY A 146 -2.26 15.67 3.39
C GLY A 146 -1.98 15.99 1.91
N SER A 147 -2.69 15.38 0.95
CA SER A 147 -2.59 15.74 -0.48
C SER A 147 -3.15 17.14 -0.78
N LEU A 148 -2.68 17.76 -1.87
CA LEU A 148 -3.25 19.01 -2.35
C LEU A 148 -4.71 18.82 -2.77
N PHE A 149 -5.06 17.66 -3.32
CA PHE A 149 -6.43 17.27 -3.63
C PHE A 149 -7.33 17.37 -2.39
N ARG A 150 -6.95 16.76 -1.26
CA ARG A 150 -7.74 16.81 -0.02
C ARG A 150 -7.80 18.20 0.60
N LYS A 151 -6.70 18.95 0.54
CA LYS A 151 -6.68 20.35 0.97
C LYS A 151 -7.57 21.24 0.10
N ALA A 152 -7.56 21.02 -1.22
CA ALA A 152 -8.45 21.72 -2.13
C ALA A 152 -9.91 21.34 -1.86
N LEU A 153 -10.19 20.06 -1.63
CA LEU A 153 -11.54 19.58 -1.30
C LEU A 153 -12.13 20.33 -0.11
N SER A 154 -11.42 20.39 1.02
CA SER A 154 -11.92 21.10 2.21
C SER A 154 -12.10 22.61 2.02
N GLN A 155 -11.37 23.21 1.08
CA GLN A 155 -11.46 24.64 0.77
C GLN A 155 -12.46 24.99 -0.35
N CYS A 156 -12.86 24.02 -1.17
CA CYS A 156 -13.69 24.26 -2.35
C CYS A 156 -15.16 23.95 -2.11
N VAL A 157 -15.47 23.05 -1.20
CA VAL A 157 -16.84 22.64 -0.89
C VAL A 157 -17.48 23.57 0.12
N THR A 158 -18.80 23.72 0.07
CA THR A 158 -19.54 24.46 1.12
C THR A 158 -19.55 23.67 2.42
N ALA A 159 -19.98 24.31 3.52
CA ALA A 159 -20.11 23.63 4.82
C ALA A 159 -21.10 22.46 4.77
N GLU A 160 -22.19 22.60 4.01
CA GLU A 160 -23.18 21.55 3.80
C GLU A 160 -22.58 20.38 3.02
N GLN A 161 -21.87 20.66 1.93
CA GLN A 161 -21.17 19.65 1.15
C GLN A 161 -20.09 18.94 1.98
N ALA A 162 -19.31 19.68 2.78
CA ALA A 162 -18.34 19.08 3.70
C ALA A 162 -19.00 18.09 4.66
N SER A 163 -20.13 18.46 5.27
CA SER A 163 -20.88 17.59 6.17
C SER A 163 -21.38 16.31 5.47
N LEU A 164 -21.91 16.42 4.24
CA LEU A 164 -22.34 15.26 3.45
C LEU A 164 -21.18 14.32 3.12
N CYS A 165 -20.06 14.89 2.67
CA CYS A 165 -18.84 14.16 2.36
C CYS A 165 -18.32 13.44 3.62
N GLU A 166 -18.27 14.08 4.79
CA GLU A 166 -17.88 13.45 6.07
C GLU A 166 -18.83 12.33 6.53
N GLN A 167 -20.15 12.50 6.33
CA GLN A 167 -21.14 11.47 6.65
C GLN A 167 -20.97 10.24 5.75
N SER A 168 -20.77 10.45 4.45
CA SER A 168 -20.49 9.38 3.48
C SER A 168 -19.20 8.63 3.85
N GLU A 169 -18.13 9.35 4.19
CA GLU A 169 -16.88 8.72 4.63
C GLU A 169 -17.05 7.93 5.94
N ARG A 170 -17.80 8.46 6.91
CA ARG A 170 -18.13 7.73 8.15
C ARG A 170 -18.90 6.45 7.86
N ALA A 171 -19.90 6.50 6.98
CA ALA A 171 -20.67 5.32 6.59
C ALA A 171 -19.78 4.26 5.90
N ARG A 172 -18.88 4.67 5.00
CA ARG A 172 -17.92 3.76 4.35
C ARG A 172 -16.91 3.15 5.32
N ARG A 173 -16.44 3.92 6.30
CA ARG A 173 -15.55 3.41 7.35
C ARG A 173 -16.26 2.39 8.23
N ALA A 174 -17.51 2.66 8.63
CA ALA A 174 -18.32 1.72 9.39
C ALA A 174 -18.60 0.42 8.62
N PHE A 175 -18.97 0.53 7.34
CA PHE A 175 -19.20 -0.63 6.48
C PHE A 175 -17.94 -1.50 6.34
N ARG A 176 -16.77 -0.88 6.05
CA ARG A 176 -15.50 -1.60 5.95
C ARG A 176 -15.09 -2.24 7.27
N ASN A 177 -15.17 -1.52 8.37
CA ASN A 177 -14.86 -2.06 9.69
C ASN A 177 -15.74 -3.28 10.02
N ARG A 178 -17.01 -3.25 9.65
CA ARG A 178 -17.88 -4.43 9.80
C ARG A 178 -17.40 -5.62 8.99
N ALA A 179 -17.09 -5.42 7.70
CA ALA A 179 -16.57 -6.49 6.86
C ALA A 179 -15.26 -7.09 7.42
N GLU A 180 -14.37 -6.23 7.92
CA GLU A 180 -13.11 -6.66 8.55
C GLU A 180 -13.34 -7.41 9.87
N VAL A 181 -14.29 -6.98 10.71
CA VAL A 181 -14.68 -7.71 11.92
C VAL A 181 -15.21 -9.09 11.56
N GLU A 182 -16.12 -9.18 10.58
CA GLU A 182 -16.67 -10.45 10.10
C GLU A 182 -15.57 -11.37 9.56
N TRP A 183 -14.58 -10.82 8.84
CA TRP A 183 -13.41 -11.55 8.36
C TRP A 183 -12.53 -12.07 9.50
N VAL A 184 -12.23 -11.24 10.51
CA VAL A 184 -11.46 -11.64 11.70
C VAL A 184 -12.16 -12.78 12.44
N VAL A 185 -13.47 -12.69 12.62
CA VAL A 185 -14.24 -13.76 13.27
C VAL A 185 -14.21 -15.05 12.46
N ALA A 186 -14.31 -14.99 11.14
CA ALA A 186 -14.13 -16.15 10.27
C ALA A 186 -12.71 -16.75 10.38
N MET A 187 -11.69 -15.92 10.54
CA MET A 187 -10.32 -16.37 10.77
C MET A 187 -10.17 -17.12 12.11
N VAL A 188 -10.78 -16.60 13.18
CA VAL A 188 -10.79 -17.26 14.50
C VAL A 188 -11.55 -18.59 14.44
N ASP A 189 -12.71 -18.61 13.78
CA ASP A 189 -13.55 -19.80 13.62
C ASP A 189 -12.83 -20.96 12.89
N ASN A 190 -11.93 -20.63 11.96
CA ASN A 190 -11.09 -21.64 11.30
C ASN A 190 -10.07 -22.31 12.24
N VAL A 191 -9.72 -21.67 13.36
CA VAL A 191 -8.80 -22.20 14.37
C VAL A 191 -9.56 -22.83 15.54
N ILE A 192 -10.66 -22.21 15.95
CA ILE A 192 -11.52 -22.62 17.06
C ILE A 192 -12.96 -22.61 16.55
N PRO A 193 -13.57 -23.78 16.27
CA PRO A 193 -14.93 -23.84 15.75
C PRO A 193 -15.93 -23.16 16.68
N LEU A 194 -16.59 -22.12 16.19
CA LEU A 194 -17.62 -21.36 16.90
C LEU A 194 -19.00 -21.80 16.46
N GLN A 195 -19.91 -21.93 17.41
CA GLN A 195 -21.34 -22.02 17.11
C GLN A 195 -21.84 -20.69 16.52
N GLU A 196 -22.95 -20.72 15.79
CA GLU A 196 -23.50 -19.53 15.14
C GLU A 196 -23.82 -18.42 16.16
N GLU A 197 -24.37 -18.77 17.32
CA GLU A 197 -24.65 -17.80 18.39
C GLU A 197 -23.37 -17.15 18.93
N GLN A 198 -22.29 -17.93 19.09
CA GLN A 198 -20.98 -17.42 19.52
C GLN A 198 -20.37 -16.49 18.47
N ARG A 199 -20.48 -16.86 17.18
CA ARG A 199 -20.03 -16.03 16.06
C ARG A 199 -20.72 -14.67 16.05
N GLN A 200 -22.05 -14.66 16.13
CA GLN A 200 -22.83 -13.42 16.11
C GLN A 200 -22.54 -12.55 17.35
N ARG A 201 -22.41 -13.16 18.53
CA ARG A 201 -22.03 -12.43 19.76
C ARG A 201 -20.65 -11.80 19.64
N LEU A 202 -19.66 -12.54 19.12
CA LEU A 202 -18.31 -12.00 18.94
C LEU A 202 -18.28 -10.85 17.92
N ILE A 203 -19.00 -10.98 16.79
CA ILE A 203 -19.14 -9.88 15.83
C ILE A 203 -19.74 -8.64 16.50
N GLN A 204 -20.81 -8.80 17.27
CA GLN A 204 -21.47 -7.70 17.96
C GLN A 204 -20.52 -7.01 18.95
N VAL A 205 -19.86 -7.77 19.81
CA VAL A 205 -18.90 -7.25 20.80
C VAL A 205 -17.78 -6.48 20.11
N LEU A 206 -17.22 -7.03 19.03
CA LEU A 206 -16.15 -6.37 18.28
C LEU A 206 -16.64 -5.09 17.60
N LEU A 207 -17.85 -5.06 17.02
CA LEU A 207 -18.42 -3.85 16.43
C LEU A 207 -18.69 -2.75 17.47
N GLU A 208 -19.12 -3.13 18.67
CA GLU A 208 -19.43 -2.18 19.75
C GLU A 208 -18.17 -1.65 20.45
N LYS A 209 -17.16 -2.50 20.62
CA LYS A 209 -15.99 -2.19 21.45
C LYS A 209 -14.75 -1.80 20.66
N THR A 210 -14.69 -2.08 19.36
CA THR A 210 -13.59 -1.65 18.48
C THR A 210 -13.95 -0.39 17.69
N ARG A 211 -12.93 0.34 17.24
CA ARG A 211 -13.07 1.54 16.43
C ARG A 211 -12.51 1.28 15.03
N PRO A 212 -13.22 1.74 13.97
CA PRO A 212 -12.68 1.73 12.62
C PRO A 212 -11.34 2.49 12.56
N PRO A 213 -10.31 1.95 11.89
CA PRO A 213 -9.08 2.71 11.66
C PRO A 213 -9.37 3.93 10.78
N ARG A 214 -8.61 5.02 10.99
CA ARG A 214 -8.74 6.25 10.19
C ARG A 214 -8.19 6.07 8.77
N THR A 215 -7.10 5.32 8.68
CA THR A 215 -6.43 4.93 7.43
C THR A 215 -6.74 3.48 7.13
N VAL A 216 -6.94 3.15 5.86
CA VAL A 216 -7.15 1.76 5.42
C VAL A 216 -5.82 1.19 4.95
N GLY A 217 -5.54 -0.05 5.33
CA GLY A 217 -4.35 -0.77 4.91
C GLY A 217 -4.57 -2.29 4.85
N GLU A 218 -3.62 -2.99 4.24
CA GLU A 218 -3.61 -4.46 4.11
C GLU A 218 -3.61 -5.20 5.46
N HIS A 219 -3.32 -4.48 6.54
CA HIS A 219 -3.09 -5.00 7.88
C HIS A 219 -4.13 -4.51 8.89
N ASP A 220 -5.28 -4.01 8.42
CA ASP A 220 -6.35 -3.47 9.28
C ASP A 220 -6.89 -4.51 10.28
N HIS A 221 -6.91 -5.80 9.90
CA HIS A 221 -7.29 -6.90 10.79
C HIS A 221 -6.42 -7.00 12.04
N TYR A 222 -5.12 -6.68 11.97
CA TYR A 222 -4.26 -6.65 13.15
C TYR A 222 -4.65 -5.55 14.13
N ALA A 223 -5.16 -4.42 13.64
CA ALA A 223 -5.67 -3.36 14.51
C ALA A 223 -6.94 -3.81 15.25
N ILE A 224 -7.79 -4.62 14.62
CA ILE A 224 -8.98 -5.20 15.27
C ILE A 224 -8.55 -6.23 16.31
N LEU A 225 -7.64 -7.14 15.98
CA LEU A 225 -7.12 -8.14 16.92
C LEU A 225 -6.41 -7.50 18.11
N TRP A 226 -5.61 -6.46 17.87
CA TRP A 226 -4.99 -5.70 18.94
C TRP A 226 -6.04 -5.04 19.85
N GLN A 227 -7.10 -4.43 19.30
CA GLN A 227 -8.20 -3.89 20.11
C GLN A 227 -8.95 -4.99 20.88
N ALA A 228 -9.22 -6.12 20.24
CA ALA A 228 -9.86 -7.28 20.85
C ALA A 228 -9.05 -7.83 22.04
N SER A 229 -7.71 -7.84 21.93
CA SER A 229 -6.80 -8.26 23.02
C SER A 229 -6.85 -7.36 24.27
N LYS A 230 -7.52 -6.20 24.19
CA LYS A 230 -7.71 -5.26 25.31
C LYS A 230 -9.10 -5.34 25.93
N LEU A 231 -9.97 -6.19 25.41
CA LEU A 231 -11.31 -6.39 25.96
C LEU A 231 -11.23 -7.25 27.23
N PRO A 232 -12.04 -6.95 28.27
CA PRO A 232 -12.20 -7.84 29.42
C PRO A 232 -12.68 -9.23 28.97
N GLU A 233 -12.22 -10.29 29.65
CA GLU A 233 -12.65 -11.66 29.33
C GLU A 233 -14.17 -11.84 29.47
N ASP A 234 -14.80 -11.12 30.40
CA ASP A 234 -16.26 -11.18 30.61
C ASP A 234 -17.08 -10.64 29.41
N ASP A 235 -16.46 -9.85 28.53
CA ASP A 235 -17.09 -9.33 27.31
C ASP A 235 -17.03 -10.34 26.14
N LEU A 236 -16.15 -11.35 26.19
CA LEU A 236 -15.90 -12.33 25.11
C LEU A 236 -16.68 -13.64 25.31
#